data_AF-A0A2J6W152-F1
#
_entry.id   AF-A0A2J6W152-F1
#
_cell.length_a   1.000
_cell.length_b   1.000
_cell.length_c   1.000
_cell.angle_alpha   90.00
_cell.angle_beta   90.00
_cell.angle_gamma   90.00
#
_symmetry.space_group_name_H-M   'P 1'
#
loop_
_entity.id
_entity.type
_entity.pdbx_description
1 polymer ?
#
loop_
_entity_poly.entity_id
_entity_poly.type
_entity_poly.pdbx_seq_one_letter_code
_entity_poly.pdbx_strand_id
1 'polypeptide(L)'
;MSIAYNTFVITANSMVIVPIVVFLLLVAVIYLLKWLLKASEDVEKTEPYKKLPFESANPPKGVGKGKVSFQYFGYLVMFLAMEPAVVLLTFITIVPKTLIFHALLLYLVLVLVFAPLLAYAAYEAKKIRKWVLD
;
A
#
# COMPACT_ATOMS: atom_id res chain seq x y z
N MET A 1 16.93 17.99 -32.51
CA MET A 1 16.54 17.38 -31.22
C MET A 1 16.29 15.90 -31.47
N SER A 2 16.87 15.01 -30.66
CA SER A 2 16.58 13.57 -30.75
C SER A 2 15.12 13.31 -30.38
N ILE A 3 14.48 12.35 -31.07
CA ILE A 3 13.09 11.92 -30.83
C ILE A 3 12.87 11.53 -29.36
N ALA A 4 13.92 11.03 -28.70
CA ALA A 4 13.90 10.66 -27.28
C ALA A 4 13.61 11.83 -26.32
N TYR A 5 13.87 13.09 -26.72
CA TYR A 5 13.62 14.28 -25.90
C TYR A 5 12.35 15.03 -26.29
N ASN A 6 11.50 14.45 -27.14
CA ASN A 6 10.21 15.04 -27.47
C ASN A 6 9.30 14.97 -26.24
N THR A 7 8.68 16.10 -25.86
CA THR A 7 7.76 16.18 -24.71
C THR A 7 6.65 15.14 -24.76
N PHE A 8 6.08 14.84 -25.94
CA PHE A 8 5.06 13.80 -26.07
C PHE A 8 5.62 12.40 -25.77
N VAL A 9 6.85 12.12 -26.16
CA VAL A 9 7.52 10.84 -25.91
C VAL A 9 7.87 10.70 -24.42
N ILE A 10 8.37 11.77 -23.79
CA ILE A 10 8.66 11.78 -22.34
C ILE A 10 7.36 11.58 -21.55
N THR A 11 6.29 12.28 -21.91
CA THR A 11 4.98 12.15 -21.25
C THR A 11 4.37 10.76 -21.45
N ALA A 12 4.42 10.20 -22.67
CA ALA A 12 3.94 8.85 -22.91
C ALA A 12 4.75 7.80 -22.12
N ASN A 13 6.08 7.95 -22.08
CA ASN A 13 6.95 7.06 -21.32
C ASN A 13 6.63 7.11 -19.82
N SER A 14 6.52 8.30 -19.23
CA SER A 14 6.33 8.47 -17.79
C SER A 14 4.91 8.14 -17.32
N MET A 15 3.89 8.50 -18.11
CA MET A 15 2.48 8.33 -17.70
C MET A 15 1.88 6.98 -18.10
N VAL A 16 2.44 6.31 -19.12
CA VAL A 16 1.84 5.07 -19.67
C VAL A 16 2.82 3.92 -19.63
N ILE A 17 3.99 4.05 -20.26
CA ILE A 17 4.91 2.92 -20.43
C ILE A 17 5.47 2.46 -19.09
N VAL A 18 6.04 3.36 -18.29
CA VAL A 18 6.64 3.02 -17.00
C VAL A 18 5.61 2.39 -16.06
N PRO A 19 4.40 2.97 -15.84
CA PRO A 19 3.38 2.33 -15.02
C PRO A 19 2.96 0.93 -15.49
N ILE A 20 2.79 0.74 -16.80
CA ILE A 20 2.43 -0.58 -17.35
C ILE A 20 3.55 -1.60 -17.12
N VAL A 21 4.81 -1.22 -17.39
CA VAL A 21 5.95 -2.11 -17.17
C VAL A 21 6.09 -2.49 -15.71
N VAL A 22 5.97 -1.53 -14.79
CA VAL A 22 6.01 -1.78 -13.34
C VAL A 22 4.86 -2.71 -12.93
N PHE A 23 3.65 -2.49 -13.44
CA PHE A 23 2.51 -3.36 -13.18
C PHE A 23 2.74 -4.79 -13.68
N LEU A 24 3.23 -4.96 -14.91
CA LEU A 24 3.52 -6.27 -15.48
C LEU A 24 4.63 -7.00 -14.71
N LEU A 25 5.68 -6.29 -14.29
CA LEU A 25 6.72 -6.85 -13.44
C LEU A 25 6.16 -7.31 -12.09
N LEU A 26 5.31 -6.51 -11.46
CA LEU A 26 4.65 -6.88 -10.20
C LEU A 26 3.83 -8.15 -10.36
N VAL A 27 3.00 -8.23 -11.41
CA VAL A 27 2.21 -9.43 -11.73
C VAL A 27 3.13 -10.63 -11.95
N ALA A 28 4.20 -10.47 -12.73
CA ALA A 28 5.15 -11.54 -13.00
C ALA A 28 5.83 -12.05 -11.72
N VAL A 29 6.24 -11.16 -10.82
CA VAL A 29 6.82 -11.51 -9.52
C VAL A 29 5.81 -12.27 -8.65
N ILE A 30 4.55 -11.85 -8.60
CA ILE A 30 3.50 -12.55 -7.85
C ILE A 30 3.31 -13.98 -8.39
N TYR A 31 3.26 -14.15 -9.71
CA TYR A 31 3.15 -15.47 -10.31
C TYR A 31 4.39 -16.34 -10.08
N LEU A 32 5.58 -15.75 -10.16
CA LEU A 32 6.83 -16.43 -9.85
C LEU A 32 6.84 -16.91 -8.39
N LEU A 33 6.48 -16.03 -7.44
CA LEU A 33 6.40 -16.39 -6.03
C LEU A 33 5.35 -17.49 -5.81
N LYS A 34 4.19 -17.41 -6.45
CA LYS A 34 3.17 -18.47 -6.37
C LYS A 34 3.71 -19.81 -6.86
N TRP A 35 4.51 -19.80 -7.94
CA TRP A 35 5.11 -21.01 -8.48
C TRP A 35 6.23 -21.56 -7.58
N LEU A 36 7.12 -20.69 -7.08
CA LEU A 36 8.23 -21.07 -6.19
C LEU A 36 7.75 -21.54 -4.82
N LEU A 37 6.69 -20.93 -4.28
CA LEU A 37 6.11 -21.25 -2.97
C LEU A 37 5.02 -22.33 -3.08
N LYS A 38 4.79 -22.90 -4.26
CA LYS A 38 3.85 -24.03 -4.40
C LYS A 38 4.41 -25.20 -3.58
N ALA A 39 3.62 -25.70 -2.64
CA ALA A 39 4.02 -26.89 -1.89
C ALA A 39 4.12 -28.11 -2.81
N SER A 40 4.99 -29.06 -2.47
CA SER A 40 5.08 -30.34 -3.19
C SER A 40 3.72 -31.03 -3.23
N GLU A 41 3.34 -31.55 -4.39
CA GLU A 41 2.04 -32.21 -4.60
C GLU A 41 1.88 -33.44 -3.70
N ASP A 42 2.99 -34.10 -3.34
CA ASP A 42 2.97 -35.25 -2.44
C ASP A 42 2.56 -34.84 -1.02
N VAL A 43 3.11 -33.72 -0.53
CA VAL A 43 2.74 -33.15 0.77
C VAL A 43 1.30 -32.65 0.76
N GLU A 44 0.83 -32.07 -0.36
CA GLU A 44 -0.56 -31.63 -0.51
C GLU A 44 -1.57 -32.77 -0.46
N LYS A 45 -1.22 -33.94 -1.01
CA LYS A 45 -2.11 -35.12 -1.01
C LYS A 45 -2.21 -35.77 0.36
N THR A 46 -1.11 -35.76 1.13
CA THR A 46 -1.04 -36.43 2.44
C THR A 46 -1.54 -35.57 3.60
N GLU A 47 -1.63 -34.24 3.44
CA GLU A 47 -1.97 -33.34 4.55
C GLU A 47 -3.48 -32.98 4.53
N PRO A 48 -4.34 -33.70 5.28
CA PRO A 48 -5.79 -33.46 5.28
C PRO A 48 -6.16 -32.10 5.87
N TYR A 49 -5.28 -31.49 6.67
CA TYR A 49 -5.54 -30.22 7.33
C TYR A 49 -5.08 -29.00 6.55
N LYS A 50 -4.42 -29.16 5.40
CA LYS A 50 -3.87 -28.05 4.60
C LYS A 50 -4.93 -27.03 4.17
N LYS A 51 -6.14 -27.52 3.84
CA LYS A 51 -7.26 -26.68 3.37
C LYS A 51 -8.23 -26.31 4.48
N LEU A 52 -8.03 -26.86 5.67
CA LEU A 52 -8.85 -26.55 6.83
C LEU A 52 -8.26 -25.30 7.52
N PRO A 53 -9.09 -24.36 7.97
CA PRO A 53 -8.61 -23.25 8.78
C PRO A 53 -7.95 -23.81 10.04
N PHE A 54 -6.84 -23.19 10.45
CA PHE A 54 -6.23 -23.51 11.73
C PHE A 54 -7.22 -23.16 12.83
N GLU A 55 -7.64 -24.17 13.59
CA GLU A 55 -8.50 -24.02 14.76
C GLU A 55 -7.85 -24.69 15.97
N SER A 56 -8.23 -24.24 17.17
CA SER A 56 -7.74 -24.76 18.45
C SER A 56 -8.33 -26.16 18.76
N ALA A 57 -8.15 -27.11 17.84
CA ALA A 57 -8.62 -28.50 17.88
C ALA A 57 -10.15 -28.71 17.94
N ASN A 58 -10.95 -27.64 17.86
CA ASN A 58 -12.42 -27.73 17.79
C ASN A 58 -12.89 -27.57 16.34
N PRO A 59 -13.93 -28.31 15.90
CA PRO A 59 -14.54 -28.04 14.60
C PRO A 59 -15.02 -26.58 14.54
N PRO A 60 -14.81 -25.87 13.42
CA PRO A 60 -15.24 -24.49 13.28
C PRO A 60 -16.75 -24.40 13.50
N LYS A 61 -17.16 -23.59 14.48
CA LYS A 61 -18.57 -23.40 14.86
C LYS A 61 -18.86 -21.90 14.92
N GLY A 62 -20.04 -21.52 14.43
CA GLY A 62 -20.50 -20.12 14.42
C GLY A 62 -20.23 -19.39 13.12
N VAL A 63 -20.26 -18.06 13.17
CA VAL A 63 -20.12 -17.18 12.00
C VAL A 63 -18.68 -16.68 11.93
N GLY A 64 -17.95 -16.97 10.86
CA GLY A 64 -16.56 -16.54 10.63
C GLY A 64 -16.39 -15.02 10.40
N LYS A 65 -17.41 -14.22 10.69
CA LYS A 65 -17.40 -12.76 10.58
C LYS A 65 -17.66 -12.20 11.97
N GLY A 66 -16.60 -11.79 12.65
CA GLY A 66 -16.68 -10.98 13.85
C GLY A 66 -16.85 -9.50 13.49
N LYS A 67 -17.41 -8.72 14.41
CA LYS A 67 -17.15 -7.28 14.41
C LYS A 67 -15.63 -7.12 14.56
N VAL A 68 -15.00 -6.26 13.78
CA VAL A 68 -13.56 -5.97 13.91
C VAL A 68 -13.44 -4.63 14.61
N SER A 69 -12.62 -4.56 15.67
CA SER A 69 -12.42 -3.29 16.35
C SER A 69 -11.68 -2.35 15.42
N PHE A 70 -12.13 -1.10 15.35
CA PHE A 70 -11.47 -0.08 14.52
C PHE A 70 -10.29 0.55 15.28
N GLN A 71 -9.65 -0.20 16.18
CA GLN A 71 -8.52 0.28 16.98
C GLN A 71 -7.40 0.84 16.09
N TYR A 72 -7.13 0.16 14.97
CA TYR A 72 -6.07 0.54 14.04
C TYR A 72 -6.52 1.53 12.95
N PHE A 73 -7.80 1.90 12.92
CA PHE A 73 -8.33 2.72 11.83
C PHE A 73 -7.67 4.09 11.75
N GLY A 74 -7.63 4.82 12.87
CA GLY A 74 -6.99 6.13 12.91
C GLY A 74 -5.49 6.06 12.54
N TYR A 75 -4.80 5.01 12.97
CA TYR A 75 -3.39 4.79 12.62
C TYR A 75 -3.21 4.47 11.13
N LEU A 76 -4.10 3.69 10.54
CA LEU A 76 -4.06 3.33 9.12
C LEU A 76 -4.32 4.56 8.24
N VAL A 77 -5.28 5.42 8.63
CA VAL A 77 -5.53 6.69 7.93
C VAL A 77 -4.34 7.64 8.09
N MET A 78 -3.73 7.73 9.28
CA MET A 78 -2.51 8.54 9.48
C MET A 78 -1.36 8.05 8.61
N PHE A 79 -1.15 6.74 8.52
CA PHE A 79 -0.12 6.12 7.69
C PHE A 79 -0.31 6.48 6.21
N LEU A 80 -1.52 6.25 5.68
CA LEU A 80 -1.84 6.54 4.28
C LEU A 80 -1.75 8.03 3.95
N ALA A 81 -2.11 8.91 4.88
CA ALA A 81 -2.01 10.36 4.68
C ALA A 81 -0.56 10.86 4.70
N MET A 82 0.32 10.23 5.48
CA MET A 82 1.75 10.60 5.56
C MET A 82 2.59 10.05 4.42
N GLU A 83 2.23 8.89 3.86
CA GLU A 83 3.02 8.19 2.85
C GLU A 83 3.43 9.09 1.66
N PRO A 84 2.52 9.85 1.02
CA PRO A 84 2.89 10.70 -0.12
C PRO A 84 3.88 11.81 0.26
N ALA A 85 3.80 12.34 1.49
CA ALA A 85 4.72 13.37 1.98
C ALA A 85 6.13 12.79 2.15
N VAL A 86 6.25 11.59 2.72
CA VAL A 86 7.53 10.89 2.88
C VAL A 86 8.15 10.56 1.52
N VAL A 87 7.36 10.05 0.58
CA VAL A 87 7.82 9.76 -0.79
C VAL A 87 8.34 11.03 -1.48
N LEU A 88 7.65 12.16 -1.31
CA LEU A 88 8.06 13.43 -1.93
C LEU A 88 9.38 13.97 -1.34
N LEU A 89 9.66 13.73 -0.06
CA LEU A 89 10.98 14.06 0.52
C LEU A 89 12.11 13.34 -0.22
N THR A 90 11.92 12.08 -0.62
CA THR A 90 12.89 11.33 -1.43
C THR A 90 13.07 11.94 -2.82
N PHE A 91 12.02 12.49 -3.43
CA PHE A 91 12.16 13.17 -4.72
C PHE A 91 12.86 14.52 -4.60
N ILE A 92 12.63 15.28 -3.52
CA ILE A 92 13.30 16.56 -3.27
C ILE A 92 14.82 16.41 -3.18
N THR A 93 15.33 15.28 -2.67
CA THR A 93 16.79 15.07 -2.59
C THR A 93 17.45 14.80 -3.93
N ILE A 94 16.68 14.39 -4.95
CA ILE A 94 17.19 13.97 -6.27
C ILE A 94 16.85 15.02 -7.35
N VAL A 95 15.88 15.91 -7.11
CA VAL A 95 15.40 16.88 -8.09
C VAL A 95 16.51 17.90 -8.49
N PRO A 96 16.57 18.32 -9.77
CA PRO A 96 17.50 19.38 -10.18
C PRO A 96 17.33 20.66 -9.35
N LYS A 97 18.44 21.35 -9.05
CA LYS A 97 18.45 22.59 -8.24
C LYS A 97 17.49 23.67 -8.77
N THR A 98 17.28 23.72 -10.09
CA THR A 98 16.36 24.66 -10.74
C THR A 98 14.89 24.43 -10.36
N LEU A 99 14.52 23.22 -9.94
CA LEU A 99 13.16 22.82 -9.60
C LEU A 99 12.93 22.65 -8.09
N ILE A 100 13.96 22.85 -7.26
CA ILE A 100 13.87 22.59 -5.82
C ILE A 100 12.79 23.43 -5.13
N PHE A 101 12.63 24.69 -5.55
CA PHE A 101 11.60 25.58 -5.01
C PHE A 101 10.19 25.03 -5.29
N HIS A 102 9.94 24.56 -6.51
CA HIS A 102 8.65 23.97 -6.90
C HIS A 102 8.37 22.67 -6.15
N ALA A 103 9.39 21.84 -5.95
CA ALA A 103 9.27 20.60 -5.19
C ALA A 103 8.95 20.86 -3.69
N LEU A 104 9.60 21.85 -3.09
CA LEU A 104 9.31 22.29 -1.71
C LEU A 104 7.91 22.89 -1.58
N LEU A 105 7.48 23.69 -2.55
CA LEU A 105 6.14 24.27 -2.59
C LEU A 105 5.07 23.17 -2.72
N LEU A 106 5.29 22.19 -3.60
CA LEU A 106 4.43 21.02 -3.72
C LEU A 106 4.33 20.24 -2.41
N TYR A 107 5.45 20.04 -1.71
CA TYR A 107 5.48 19.38 -0.41
C TYR A 107 4.66 20.12 0.64
N LEU A 108 4.81 21.45 0.71
CA LEU A 108 4.04 22.27 1.65
C LEU A 108 2.53 22.18 1.36
N VAL A 109 2.13 22.30 0.08
CA VAL A 109 0.73 22.16 -0.34
C VAL A 109 0.20 20.78 0.04
N LEU A 110 0.98 19.73 -0.21
CA LEU A 110 0.58 18.36 0.11
C LEU A 110 0.37 18.17 1.62
N VAL A 111 1.30 18.65 2.45
CA VAL A 111 1.16 18.62 3.92
C VAL A 111 -0.08 19.38 4.36
N LEU A 112 -0.35 20.56 3.80
CA LEU A 112 -1.54 21.35 4.13
C LEU A 112 -2.84 20.65 3.74
N VAL A 113 -2.89 20.01 2.56
CA VAL A 113 -4.05 19.25 2.08
C VAL A 113 -4.33 18.03 2.96
N PHE A 114 -3.28 17.34 3.42
CA PHE A 114 -3.42 16.15 4.27
C PHE A 114 -3.53 16.46 5.77
N ALA A 115 -3.18 17.66 6.23
CA ALA A 115 -3.25 18.02 7.65
C ALA A 115 -4.65 17.83 8.28
N PRO A 116 -5.78 18.19 7.63
CA PRO A 116 -7.11 17.90 8.17
C PRO A 116 -7.37 16.40 8.31
N LEU A 117 -6.89 15.60 7.36
CA LEU A 117 -7.03 14.14 7.40
C LEU A 117 -6.20 13.54 8.54
N LEU A 118 -4.98 14.03 8.77
CA LEU A 118 -4.14 13.64 9.90
C LEU A 118 -4.78 14.02 11.25
N ALA A 119 -5.34 15.22 11.36
CA ALA A 119 -6.04 15.67 12.56
C ALA A 119 -7.27 14.79 12.85
N TYR A 120 -8.07 14.49 11.82
CA TYR A 120 -9.20 13.58 11.92
C TYR A 120 -8.75 12.18 12.38
N ALA A 121 -7.71 11.65 11.75
CA ALA A 121 -7.20 10.32 12.04
C ALA A 121 -6.63 10.22 13.47
N ALA A 122 -5.92 11.25 13.95
CA ALA A 122 -5.44 11.34 15.33
C ALA A 122 -6.59 11.44 16.34
N TYR A 123 -7.66 12.14 16.00
CA TYR A 123 -8.86 12.22 16.83
C TYR A 123 -9.59 10.86 16.90
N GLU A 124 -9.75 10.17 15.77
CA GLU A 124 -10.37 8.85 15.71
C GLU A 124 -9.53 7.78 16.42
N ALA A 125 -8.21 7.83 16.31
CA ALA A 125 -7.31 6.91 17.00
C ALA A 125 -7.53 6.93 18.52
N LYS A 126 -7.83 8.10 19.11
CA LYS A 126 -8.04 8.25 20.56
C LYS A 126 -9.38 7.72 21.07
N LYS A 127 -10.30 7.30 20.20
CA LYS A 127 -11.63 6.83 20.63
C LYS A 127 -11.57 5.37 21.10
N ILE A 128 -11.13 5.17 22.35
CA ILE A 128 -11.02 3.85 23.00
C ILE A 128 -12.35 3.08 22.98
N ARG A 129 -13.49 3.77 23.04
CA ARG A 129 -14.82 3.14 22.93
C ARG A 129 -15.01 2.38 21.61
N LYS A 130 -14.29 2.71 20.53
CA LYS A 130 -14.32 1.99 19.25
C LYS A 130 -13.36 0.79 19.19
N TRP A 131 -12.57 0.58 20.24
CA TRP A 131 -11.58 -0.48 20.34
C TRP A 131 -12.18 -1.76 20.93
N VAL A 132 -13.25 -1.63 21.72
CA VAL A 132 -13.95 -2.75 22.31
C VAL A 132 -15.05 -3.21 21.36
N LEU A 133 -15.13 -4.52 21.18
CA LEU A 133 -16.21 -5.17 20.46
C LEU A 133 -17.28 -5.51 21.49
N ASP A 134 -18.33 -4.69 21.57
CA ASP A 134 -19.55 -5.06 22.29
C ASP A 134 -20.33 -6.14 21.52
#